data_AF-A0A920P6F0-F1
#
_entry.id   AF-A0A920P6F0-F1
#
_cell.length_a   1.000
_cell.length_b   1.000
_cell.length_c   1.000
_cell.angle_alpha   90.00
_cell.angle_beta   90.00
_cell.angle_gamma   90.00
#
_symmetry.space_group_name_H-M   'P 1'
#
loop_
_entity.id
_entity.type
_entity.pdbx_description
1 polymer ?
#
loop_
_entity_poly.entity_id
_entity_poly.type
_entity_poly.pdbx_seq_one_letter_code
_entity_poly.pdbx_strand_id
1 'polypeptide(L)' 'MASSKGDARRAIEGGGIYLNGERIQDVSRALSIEDAIEGRYLLLRKGKRAYHLVAVCD' A
#
# COMPACT_ATOMS: atom_id res chain seq x y z
N MET A 1 6.97 -5.48 -4.03
CA MET A 1 6.01 -6.26 -4.86
C MET A 1 5.80 -5.78 -6.31
N ALA A 2 6.32 -4.63 -6.75
CA ALA A 2 6.16 -4.13 -8.13
C ALA A 2 7.53 -3.81 -8.73
N SER A 3 7.72 -4.01 -10.03
CA SER A 3 9.05 -3.93 -10.68
C SER A 3 9.43 -2.52 -11.13
N SER A 4 8.48 -1.58 -11.15
CA SER A 4 8.72 -0.18 -11.55
C SER A 4 7.62 0.75 -11.02
N LYS A 5 7.82 2.08 -11.13
CA LYS A 5 6.79 3.09 -10.82
C LYS A 5 5.54 2.91 -11.69
N GLY A 6 5.71 2.60 -12.97
CA GLY A 6 4.59 2.36 -13.89
C GLY A 6 3.82 1.06 -13.59
N ASP A 7 4.50 0.02 -13.10
CA ASP A 7 3.83 -1.19 -12.60
C ASP A 7 3.02 -0.90 -11.33
N ALA A 8 3.56 -0.10 -10.40
CA ALA A 8 2.85 0.31 -9.20
C ALA A 8 1.59 1.13 -9.52
N ARG A 9 1.69 2.13 -10.40
CA ARG A 9 0.54 2.95 -10.83
C ARG A 9 -0.58 2.10 -11.46
N ARG A 10 -0.24 1.24 -12.42
CA ARG A 10 -1.21 0.32 -13.04
C ARG A 10 -1.84 -0.63 -12.03
N ALA A 11 -1.08 -1.10 -11.03
CA ALA A 11 -1.63 -1.95 -9.98
C ALA A 11 -2.63 -1.20 -9.09
N ILE A 12 -2.41 0.08 -8.80
CA ILE A 12 -3.35 0.92 -8.03
C ILE A 12 -4.61 1.19 -8.86
N GLU A 13 -4.46 1.67 -10.09
CA GLU A 13 -5.58 1.96 -11.01
C GLU A 13 -6.42 0.71 -11.30
N GLY A 14 -5.76 -0.44 -11.49
CA GLY A 14 -6.41 -1.75 -11.64
C GLY A 14 -7.00 -2.31 -10.35
N GLY A 15 -6.85 -1.63 -9.21
CA GLY A 15 -7.44 -2.02 -7.94
C GLY A 15 -6.78 -3.17 -7.22
N GLY A 16 -5.57 -3.50 -7.63
CA GLY A 16 -4.80 -4.59 -7.05
C GLY A 16 -4.13 -4.24 -5.73
N ILE A 17 -4.10 -2.98 -5.30
CA ILE A 17 -3.35 -2.52 -4.12
C ILE A 17 -4.29 -2.20 -2.94
N TYR A 18 -3.90 -2.68 -1.76
CA TYR A 18 -4.59 -2.45 -0.52
C TYR A 18 -3.62 -1.99 0.57
N LEU A 19 -4.11 -1.16 1.48
CA LEU A 19 -3.45 -0.71 2.70
C LEU A 19 -4.36 -1.03 3.89
N ASN A 20 -3.85 -1.76 4.88
CA ASN A 20 -4.59 -2.18 6.07
C ASN A 20 -5.94 -2.84 5.78
N GLY A 21 -6.04 -3.55 4.66
CA GLY A 21 -7.26 -4.21 4.21
C GLY A 21 -8.15 -3.36 3.30
N GLU A 22 -7.92 -2.05 3.21
CA GLU A 22 -8.68 -1.14 2.37
C GLU A 22 -8.04 -0.97 0.99
N ARG A 23 -8.85 -0.93 -0.07
CA ARG A 23 -8.35 -0.75 -1.43
C ARG A 23 -7.90 0.70 -1.63
N ILE A 24 -6.68 0.90 -2.12
CA ILE A 24 -6.23 2.21 -2.58
C ILE A 24 -6.79 2.46 -3.98
N GLN A 25 -7.42 3.62 -4.17
CA GLN A 25 -8.04 4.02 -5.44
C GLN A 25 -7.34 5.20 -6.11
N ASP A 26 -6.61 6.01 -5.32
CA ASP A 26 -5.90 7.18 -5.81
C ASP A 26 -4.39 6.93 -5.77
N VAL A 27 -3.75 7.05 -6.92
CA VAL A 27 -2.30 6.90 -7.07
C VAL A 27 -1.53 8.07 -6.44
N SER A 28 -2.20 9.20 -6.21
CA SER A 28 -1.64 10.40 -5.60
C SER A 28 -1.87 10.49 -4.11
N ARG A 29 -2.57 9.52 -3.50
CA ARG A 29 -2.76 9.44 -2.05
C ARG A 29 -1.41 9.44 -1.36
N ALA A 30 -1.17 10.47 -0.55
CA ALA A 30 -0.08 10.47 0.42
C ALA A 30 -0.46 9.59 1.61
N LEU A 31 0.51 8.84 2.13
CA LEU A 31 0.36 8.09 3.38
C LEU A 31 0.93 8.91 4.53
N SER A 32 0.30 8.82 5.69
CA SER A 32 0.73 9.49 6.91
C SER A 32 0.88 8.52 8.07
N ILE A 33 1.37 9.01 9.21
CA ILE A 33 1.56 8.17 10.41
C ILE A 33 0.23 7.66 10.96
N GLU A 34 -0.87 8.38 10.72
CA GLU A 34 -2.22 8.00 11.11
C GLU A 34 -2.73 6.77 10.33
N ASP A 35 -2.18 6.51 9.15
CA ASP A 35 -2.44 5.27 8.43
C ASP A 35 -1.73 4.08 9.08
N ALA A 36 -0.72 4.31 9.93
CA ALA A 36 0.05 3.22 10.51
C ALA A 36 -0.71 2.57 11.69
N ILE A 37 -0.74 1.25 11.68
CA ILE A 37 -1.25 0.43 12.79
C ILE A 37 -0.39 0.73 14.01
N GLU A 38 -1.04 1.33 15.01
CA GLU A 38 -0.40 1.80 16.25
C GLU A 38 0.80 2.73 15.99
N GLY A 39 0.79 3.50 14.90
CA GLY A 39 1.89 4.40 14.55
C GLY A 39 3.17 3.70 14.10
N ARG A 40 3.16 2.37 13.88
CA ARG A 40 4.39 1.59 13.68
C ARG A 40 4.44 0.83 12.37
N TYR A 41 3.31 0.38 11.85
CA TYR A 41 3.30 -0.51 10.68
C TYR A 41 2.24 -0.16 9.66
N LEU A 42 2.58 -0.29 8.38
CA LEU A 42 1.62 -0.28 7.27
C LEU A 42 1.56 -1.69 6.67
N LEU A 43 0.36 -2.25 6.57
CA LEU A 43 0.15 -3.53 5.89
C LEU A 43 -0.24 -3.29 4.43
N LEU A 44 0.69 -3.52 3.51
CA LEU A 44 0.44 -3.46 2.08
C LEU A 44 0.06 -4.83 1.53
N ARG A 45 -0.89 -4.87 0.60
CA ARG A 45 -1.24 -6.09 -0.15
C ARG A 45 -1.38 -5.81 -1.64
N LYS A 46 -0.81 -6.69 -2.48
CA LYS A 46 -1.08 -6.78 -3.92
C LYS A 46 -1.85 -8.05 -4.26
N GLY A 47 -3.02 -7.89 -4.87
CA GLY A 47 -3.93 -8.99 -5.18
C GLY A 47 -4.37 -9.72 -3.91
N LYS A 48 -4.56 -11.05 -4.01
CA LYS A 48 -5.11 -11.87 -2.91
C LYS A 48 -4.08 -12.34 -1.89
N ARG A 49 -2.81 -12.51 -2.29
CA ARG A 49 -1.81 -13.29 -1.53
C ARG A 49 -0.50 -12.57 -1.23
N ALA A 50 -0.15 -11.49 -1.95
CA ALA A 50 1.13 -10.84 -1.75
C ALA A 50 1.01 -9.75 -0.68
N TYR A 51 1.37 -10.10 0.56
CA TYR A 51 1.40 -9.17 1.70
C TYR A 51 2.81 -8.69 1.97
N HIS A 52 2.97 -7.43 2.32
CA HIS A 52 4.23 -6.84 2.77
C HIS A 52 3.93 -5.94 3.97
N LEU A 53 4.76 -6.03 5.00
CA LEU A 53 4.71 -5.13 6.14
C LEU A 53 5.79 -4.06 5.96
N VAL A 54 5.43 -2.80 6.15
CA VAL A 54 6.36 -1.68 6.17
C VAL A 54 6.42 -1.17 7.60
N ALA A 55 7.61 -1.19 8.20
CA ALA A 55 7.86 -0.54 9.48
C ALA A 55 8.05 0.96 9.24
N VAL A 56 7.34 1.77 10.02
CA VAL A 56 7.53 3.22 10.08
C VAL A 56 8.49 3.47 11.24
N CYS A 57 9.63 4.07 10.93
CA CYS A 57 10.54 4.59 11.92
C CYS A 57 10.39 6.10 11.93
N ASP A 58 10.29 6.68 13.13
CA ASP A 58 10.37 8.13 13.33
C ASP A 58 11.72 8.69 12.85
#